data_AF-A0A2R7S7N5-F1
#
_entry.id   AF-A0A2R7S7N5-F1
#
_cell.length_a   1.000
_cell.length_b   1.000
_cell.length_c   1.000
_cell.angle_alpha   90.00
_cell.angle_beta   90.00
_cell.angle_gamma   90.00
#
_symmetry.space_group_name_H-M   'P 1'
#
loop_
_entity.id
_entity.type
_entity.pdbx_description
1 polymer ?
#
loop_
_entity_poly.entity_id
_entity_poly.type
_entity_poly.pdbx_seq_one_letter_code
_entity_poly.pdbx_strand_id
1 'polypeptide(L)'
;MDKNYNLSQPEGGVPIKAWTRGVPVEPKALEQLANAARLPVVFKHVAAMPDVHVGIGATVGSVIPTLKAIIPAAVGVDIGCGMMACKTTLTAEDLPDSLAALRSAIEKA
;
A
#
# COMPACT_ATOMS: atom_id res chain seq x y z
N MET A 1 6.77 6.85 -25.36
CA MET A 1 7.30 6.54 -24.01
C MET A 1 6.54 5.34 -23.49
N ASP A 2 7.24 4.24 -23.23
CA ASP A 2 6.63 3.13 -22.51
C ASP A 2 6.23 3.59 -21.12
N LYS A 3 4.97 3.35 -20.76
CA LYS A 3 4.48 3.60 -19.39
C LYS A 3 5.34 2.78 -18.42
N ASN A 4 5.55 3.23 -17.18
CA ASN A 4 6.32 2.49 -16.17
C ASN A 4 5.47 1.53 -15.30
N TYR A 5 4.24 1.25 -15.72
CA TYR A 5 3.27 0.39 -15.02
C TYR A 5 2.57 -0.58 -15.98
N ASN A 6 2.03 -1.65 -15.43
CA ASN A 6 1.11 -2.56 -16.10
C ASN A 6 -0.28 -1.92 -16.11
N LEU A 7 -0.93 -1.86 -17.28
CA LEU A 7 -2.27 -1.32 -17.43
C LEU A 7 -3.23 -2.48 -17.69
N SER A 8 -4.26 -2.60 -16.86
CA SER A 8 -5.38 -3.51 -17.10
C SER A 8 -6.70 -2.75 -17.04
N GLN A 9 -7.69 -3.25 -17.79
CA GLN A 9 -9.01 -2.64 -17.91
C GLN A 9 -10.06 -3.71 -17.62
N PRO A 10 -10.56 -3.81 -16.38
CA PRO A 10 -11.68 -4.67 -16.07
C PRO A 10 -12.92 -4.26 -16.85
N GLU A 11 -13.68 -5.24 -17.33
CA GLU A 11 -14.99 -4.99 -17.92
C GLU A 11 -15.91 -4.31 -16.90
N GLY A 12 -16.58 -3.24 -17.33
CA GLY A 12 -17.48 -2.45 -16.49
C GLY A 12 -16.80 -1.61 -15.40
N GLY A 13 -15.46 -1.52 -15.37
CA GLY A 13 -14.71 -0.79 -14.36
C GLY A 13 -13.85 0.35 -14.90
N VAL A 14 -13.19 1.07 -14.00
CA VAL A 14 -12.12 2.01 -14.35
C VAL A 14 -10.79 1.27 -14.62
N PRO A 15 -9.83 1.87 -15.34
CA PRO A 15 -8.52 1.25 -15.53
C PRO A 15 -7.78 1.04 -14.20
N ILE A 16 -6.93 0.01 -14.17
CA ILE A 16 -5.99 -0.27 -13.07
C ILE A 16 -4.57 0.00 -13.57
N LYS A 17 -3.82 0.80 -12.81
CA LYS A 17 -2.38 1.05 -13.04
C LYS A 17 -1.57 0.35 -11.96
N ALA A 18 -0.81 -0.67 -12.32
CA ALA A 18 -0.04 -1.47 -11.36
C ALA A 18 1.47 -1.34 -11.58
N TRP A 19 2.21 -0.90 -10.56
CA TRP A 19 3.67 -0.80 -10.57
C TRP A 19 4.34 -2.12 -10.17
N THR A 20 3.98 -3.21 -10.85
CA THR A 20 4.34 -4.59 -10.46
C THR A 20 5.18 -5.32 -11.52
N ARG A 21 5.88 -4.58 -12.39
CA ARG A 21 6.74 -5.20 -13.41
C ARG A 21 7.90 -5.95 -12.75
N GLY A 22 8.03 -7.23 -13.06
CA GLY A 22 9.03 -8.10 -12.43
C GLY A 22 8.68 -8.52 -11.00
N VAL A 23 7.50 -8.15 -10.50
CA VAL A 23 7.01 -8.54 -9.17
C VAL A 23 5.81 -9.47 -9.33
N PRO A 24 5.87 -10.72 -8.83
CA PRO A 24 4.72 -11.61 -8.82
C PRO A 24 3.57 -11.02 -7.99
N VAL A 25 2.36 -11.09 -8.52
CA VAL A 25 1.14 -10.68 -7.80
C VAL A 25 0.19 -11.87 -7.77
N GLU A 26 -0.36 -12.14 -6.58
CA GLU A 26 -1.29 -13.24 -6.38
C GLU A 26 -2.58 -13.05 -7.22
N PRO A 27 -3.14 -14.12 -7.82
CA PRO A 27 -4.38 -14.02 -8.61
C PRO A 27 -5.53 -13.38 -7.83
N LYS A 28 -5.67 -13.70 -6.54
CA LYS A 28 -6.69 -13.12 -5.66
C LYS A 28 -6.52 -11.60 -5.46
N ALA A 29 -5.29 -11.08 -5.46
CA ALA A 29 -5.07 -9.65 -5.36
C ALA A 29 -5.49 -8.94 -6.67
N LEU A 30 -5.23 -9.57 -7.83
CA LEU A 30 -5.70 -9.07 -9.12
C LEU A 30 -7.23 -9.04 -9.20
N GLU A 31 -7.90 -10.07 -8.67
CA GLU A 31 -9.36 -10.12 -8.55
C GLU A 31 -9.91 -9.00 -7.65
N GLN A 32 -9.31 -8.78 -6.48
CA GLN A 32 -9.70 -7.70 -5.58
C GLN A 32 -9.54 -6.32 -6.23
N LEU A 33 -8.43 -6.08 -6.94
CA LEU A 33 -8.22 -4.85 -7.71
C LEU A 33 -9.30 -4.67 -8.79
N ALA A 34 -9.65 -5.74 -9.52
CA ALA A 34 -10.70 -5.71 -10.53
C ALA A 34 -12.08 -5.42 -9.92
N ASN A 35 -12.39 -6.01 -8.77
CA ASN A 35 -13.63 -5.76 -8.05
C ASN A 35 -13.72 -4.31 -7.56
N ALA A 36 -12.65 -3.79 -6.97
CA ALA A 36 -12.58 -2.39 -6.55
C ALA A 36 -12.77 -1.44 -7.74
N ALA A 37 -12.10 -1.71 -8.87
CA ALA A 37 -12.20 -0.89 -10.07
C ALA A 37 -13.60 -0.87 -10.71
N ARG A 38 -14.46 -1.85 -10.44
CA ARG A 38 -15.87 -1.89 -10.88
C ARG A 38 -16.82 -1.12 -9.99
N LEU A 39 -16.38 -0.65 -8.82
CA LEU A 39 -17.25 0.11 -7.93
C LEU A 39 -17.61 1.47 -8.57
N PRO A 40 -18.89 1.84 -8.63
CA PRO A 40 -19.36 3.04 -9.34
C PRO A 40 -18.86 4.35 -8.73
N VAL A 41 -18.37 4.29 -7.49
CA VAL A 41 -17.84 5.44 -6.75
C VAL A 41 -16.36 5.70 -7.04
N VAL A 42 -15.64 4.78 -7.71
CA VAL A 42 -14.21 4.95 -7.98
C VAL A 42 -13.98 5.98 -9.08
N PHE A 43 -13.06 6.90 -8.82
CA PHE A 43 -12.76 8.02 -9.70
C PHE A 43 -11.55 7.76 -10.59
N LYS A 44 -11.76 7.75 -11.91
CA LYS A 44 -10.74 7.66 -12.98
C LYS A 44 -9.93 6.36 -13.06
N HIS A 45 -9.35 5.86 -11.97
CA HIS A 45 -8.54 4.63 -11.96
C HIS A 45 -8.23 4.14 -10.54
N VAL A 46 -7.91 2.85 -10.42
CA VAL A 46 -7.25 2.26 -9.24
C VAL A 46 -5.74 2.22 -9.50
N ALA A 47 -4.93 2.44 -8.47
CA ALA A 47 -3.48 2.24 -8.53
C ALA A 47 -3.05 1.12 -7.58
N ALA A 48 -2.12 0.26 -8.02
CA ALA A 48 -1.54 -0.80 -7.21
C ALA A 48 -0.02 -0.60 -7.13
N MET A 49 0.49 -0.63 -5.91
CA MET A 49 1.91 -0.47 -5.58
C MET A 49 2.64 -1.81 -5.75
N PRO A 50 3.99 -1.82 -5.79
CA PRO A 50 4.77 -3.04 -5.96
C PRO A 50 4.55 -4.11 -4.88
N ASP A 51 4.15 -3.69 -3.68
CA ASP A 51 3.87 -4.52 -2.50
C ASP A 51 2.40 -4.99 -2.40
N VAL A 52 1.62 -4.80 -3.48
CA VAL A 52 0.20 -5.17 -3.50
C VAL A 52 -0.01 -6.65 -3.21
N HIS A 53 -0.89 -6.95 -2.27
CA HIS A 53 -1.26 -8.32 -1.91
C HIS A 53 -2.70 -8.40 -1.41
N VAL A 54 -3.17 -9.63 -1.20
CA VAL A 54 -4.54 -9.90 -0.79
C VAL A 54 -4.80 -9.28 0.59
N GLY A 55 -5.87 -8.49 0.70
CA GLY A 55 -6.35 -7.99 1.98
C GLY A 55 -7.76 -8.47 2.29
N ILE A 56 -8.42 -7.83 3.27
CA ILE A 56 -9.80 -8.14 3.66
C ILE A 56 -10.72 -7.09 3.02
N GLY A 57 -11.41 -7.47 1.95
CA GLY A 57 -12.32 -6.60 1.19
C GLY A 57 -11.62 -5.77 0.11
N ALA A 58 -10.49 -5.15 0.41
CA ALA A 58 -9.61 -4.49 -0.55
C ALA A 58 -8.18 -5.03 -0.46
N THR A 59 -7.36 -4.82 -1.49
CA THR A 59 -5.93 -5.16 -1.43
C THR A 59 -5.16 -4.19 -0.54
N VAL A 60 -4.16 -4.72 0.17
CA VAL A 60 -3.10 -3.90 0.76
C VAL A 60 -2.22 -3.38 -0.37
N GLY A 61 -1.65 -2.18 -0.25
CA GLY A 61 -0.79 -1.60 -1.29
C GLY A 61 -1.58 -1.07 -2.50
N SER A 62 -2.83 -0.62 -2.31
CA SER A 62 -3.63 0.01 -3.36
C SER A 62 -4.10 1.42 -3.01
N VAL A 63 -4.36 2.21 -4.05
CA VAL A 63 -4.99 3.53 -3.95
C VAL A 63 -6.30 3.47 -4.74
N ILE A 64 -7.40 3.67 -4.03
CA ILE A 64 -8.77 3.59 -4.55
C ILE A 64 -9.44 4.95 -4.32
N PRO A 65 -9.28 5.92 -5.25
CA PRO A 65 -9.89 7.24 -5.10
C PRO A 65 -11.40 7.15 -5.32
N THR A 66 -12.20 7.73 -4.42
CA THR A 66 -13.66 7.72 -4.49
C THR A 66 -14.25 9.12 -4.63
N LEU A 67 -15.42 9.23 -5.28
CA LEU A 67 -16.25 10.44 -5.26
C LEU A 67 -17.44 10.24 -4.33
N LYS A 68 -17.63 11.16 -3.38
CA LYS A 68 -18.79 11.24 -2.48
C LYS A 68 -19.08 9.95 -1.68
N ALA A 69 -18.06 9.11 -1.48
CA ALA A 69 -18.20 7.85 -0.76
C ALA A 69 -16.90 7.51 -0.01
N ILE A 70 -17.02 6.76 1.08
CA ILE A 70 -15.90 6.20 1.85
C ILE A 70 -16.05 4.68 1.85
N ILE A 71 -14.94 3.96 1.69
CA ILE A 71 -14.90 2.49 1.75
C ILE A 71 -14.04 2.11 2.97
N PRO A 72 -14.62 1.81 4.14
CA PRO A 72 -13.86 1.51 5.36
C PRO A 72 -12.85 0.36 5.18
N ALA A 73 -13.24 -0.69 4.45
CA ALA A 73 -12.35 -1.82 4.15
C ALA A 73 -11.12 -1.45 3.31
N ALA A 74 -11.17 -0.34 2.55
CA ALA A 74 -10.02 0.17 1.79
C ALA A 74 -9.05 0.99 2.66
N VAL A 75 -9.47 1.42 3.85
CA VAL A 75 -8.58 2.08 4.83
C VAL A 75 -7.79 1.03 5.61
N GLY A 76 -8.44 -0.09 5.96
CA GLY A 76 -7.86 -1.16 6.77
C GLY A 76 -8.43 -1.19 8.19
N VAL A 77 -8.16 -2.28 8.89
CA VAL A 77 -8.66 -2.51 10.26
C VAL A 77 -7.87 -1.71 11.31
N ASP A 78 -6.58 -1.48 11.06
CA ASP A 78 -5.68 -0.68 11.89
C ASP A 78 -5.60 0.76 11.34
N ILE A 79 -6.62 1.56 11.66
CA ILE A 79 -6.75 2.93 11.14
C ILE A 79 -5.68 3.81 11.76
N GLY A 80 -4.87 4.44 10.91
CA GLY A 80 -3.74 5.26 11.35
C GLY A 80 -2.44 4.48 11.46
N CYS A 81 -2.43 3.19 11.08
CA CYS A 81 -1.20 2.45 10.84
C CYS A 81 -0.28 3.25 9.91
N GLY A 82 0.96 3.43 10.34
CA GLY A 82 1.92 4.29 9.68
C GLY A 82 3.23 4.34 10.44
N MET A 83 4.19 5.08 9.88
CA MET A 83 5.52 5.19 10.46
C MET A 83 5.81 6.64 10.81
N MET A 84 6.52 6.84 11.92
CA MET A 84 7.16 8.11 12.27
C MET A 84 8.67 7.92 12.21
N ALA A 85 9.37 8.87 11.61
CA ALA A 85 10.83 8.94 11.66
C ALA A 85 11.23 10.25 12.34
N CYS A 86 12.05 10.15 13.39
CA CYS A 86 12.61 11.31 14.07
C CYS A 86 14.11 11.40 13.76
N LYS A 87 14.54 12.52 13.19
CA LYS A 87 15.95 12.77 12.92
C LYS A 87 16.63 13.21 14.20
N THR A 88 17.70 12.51 14.58
CA THR A 88 18.56 12.88 15.71
C THR A 88 19.76 13.70 15.21
N THR A 89 20.54 14.23 16.15
CA THR A 89 21.84 14.84 15.87
C THR A 89 22.99 13.82 15.85
N LEU A 90 22.71 12.55 16.17
CA LEU A 90 23.70 11.49 16.29
C LEU A 90 24.03 10.89 14.91
N THR A 91 25.27 10.45 14.73
CA THR A 91 25.71 9.66 13.59
C THR A 91 25.88 8.19 13.97
N ALA A 92 26.27 7.34 13.02
CA ALA A 92 26.51 5.92 13.30
C ALA A 92 27.69 5.72 14.27
N GLU A 93 28.68 6.61 14.22
CA GLU A 93 29.88 6.58 15.07
C GLU A 93 29.59 6.96 16.53
N ASP A 94 28.48 7.65 16.80
CA ASP A 94 28.02 7.95 18.16
C ASP A 94 27.35 6.75 18.85
N LEU A 95 27.07 5.68 18.09
CA LEU A 95 26.38 4.50 18.58
C LEU A 95 27.37 3.41 19.01
N PRO A 96 27.06 2.66 20.08
CA PRO A 96 27.87 1.49 20.45
C PRO A 96 27.76 0.38 19.40
N ASP A 97 28.78 -0.46 19.30
CA ASP A 97 28.79 -1.64 18.41
C ASP A 97 27.58 -2.57 18.64
N SER A 98 27.06 -2.60 19.87
CA SER A 98 25.85 -3.34 20.23
C SER A 98 24.72 -2.41 20.62
N LEU A 99 23.64 -2.45 19.83
CA LEU A 99 22.40 -1.69 20.08
C LEU A 99 21.46 -2.36 21.10
N ALA A 100 21.86 -3.48 21.71
CA ALA A 100 21.00 -4.25 22.61
C ALA A 100 20.50 -3.42 23.81
N ALA A 101 21.41 -2.66 24.45
CA ALA A 101 21.06 -1.81 25.58
C ALA A 101 20.12 -0.66 25.17
N LEU A 102 20.34 -0.06 24.00
CA LEU A 102 19.49 1.00 23.47
C LEU A 102 18.09 0.49 23.15
N ARG A 103 17.97 -0.65 22.45
CA ARG A 103 16.68 -1.29 22.16
C ARG A 103 15.91 -1.57 23.46
N SER A 104 16.56 -2.19 24.45
CA SER A 104 15.90 -2.51 25.73
C SER A 104 15.47 -1.26 26.52
N ALA A 105 16.18 -0.14 26.39
CA ALA A 105 15.74 1.12 26.99
C ALA A 105 14.49 1.69 26.32
N ILE A 106 14.38 1.59 24.99
CA ILE A 106 13.19 2.02 24.22
C ILE A 106 11.99 1.14 24.54
N GLU A 107 12.16 -0.18 24.57
CA GLU A 107 11.08 -1.15 24.84
C GLU A 107 10.50 -1.05 26.26
N LYS A 108 11.24 -0.45 27.21
CA LYS A 108 10.80 -0.26 28.60
C LYS A 108 9.94 0.99 28.82
N ALA A 109 10.07 1.99 27.95
CA ALA A 109 9.34 3.26 28.06
C ALA A 109 7.84 3.07 27.82
#